data_AF-A0A7X4Z582-F1
#
_entry.id   AF-A0A7X4Z582-F1
#
_cell.length_a   1.000
_cell.length_b   1.000
_cell.length_c   1.000
_cell.angle_alpha   90.00
_cell.angle_beta   90.00
_cell.angle_gamma   90.00
#
_symmetry.space_group_name_H-M   'P 1'
#
loop_
_entity.id
_entity.type
_entity.pdbx_description
1 polymer ?
#
loop_
_entity_poly.entity_id
_entity_poly.type
_entity_poly.pdbx_seq_one_letter_code
_entity_poly.pdbx_strand_id
1 'polypeptide(L)'
;MAQLARCMLIIVLLGIEFGIFGTGFCKIFRLRLSACEKTLLGFFVYFGLFQTAALPMILLQRPFHELVWLWIALAAAVNLFVLFAAGRELIRLLRGFFAAAWRMKGLLLAAVIFLVLFVCWFQGTQQYMGWDTTDYIGTVNTTVYTDTMYIYEGNSGVQAEFLNLRYALSAFYMHSAFLCSVAGVGGMMIQKYVLGTVCILMHALILFTMGKRLFTKDEKKALFMTGLVFVMHLGFQTMYSASDFLLIRAYEAKGFCANVVIPAMFYAILCFWEQQEKREHWALLFAVSFSSVPISMSSLVIVPALLVIAVLAQWFTKRNWKILWRCFWCAVPNGVYLIIYFLYTKGFQIMIK
;
A
#
# COMPACT_ATOMS: atom_id res chain seq x y z
N MET A 1 14.09 18.30 -15.23
CA MET A 1 14.75 18.32 -13.90
C MET A 1 13.79 18.71 -12.77
N ALA A 2 13.09 19.85 -12.85
CA ALA A 2 12.19 20.30 -11.77
C ALA A 2 11.07 19.29 -11.39
N GLN A 3 10.44 18.64 -12.37
CA GLN A 3 9.39 17.63 -12.11
C GLN A 3 9.94 16.39 -11.40
N LEU A 4 11.15 15.91 -11.76
CA LEU A 4 11.80 14.79 -11.07
C LEU A 4 12.13 15.13 -9.62
N ALA A 5 12.59 16.36 -9.35
CA ALA A 5 12.82 16.82 -7.98
C ALA A 5 11.52 16.85 -7.16
N ARG A 6 10.39 17.25 -7.76
CA ARG A 6 9.07 17.15 -7.13
C ARG A 6 8.69 15.70 -6.84
N CYS A 7 8.91 14.76 -7.76
CA CYS A 7 8.66 13.34 -7.51
C CYS A 7 9.48 12.83 -6.31
N MET A 8 10.77 13.17 -6.23
CA MET A 8 11.62 12.78 -5.09
C MET A 8 11.13 13.35 -3.76
N LEU A 9 10.69 14.61 -3.75
CA LEU A 9 10.08 15.22 -2.58
C LEU A 9 8.81 14.47 -2.15
N ILE A 10 7.94 14.11 -3.08
CA ILE A 10 6.70 13.37 -2.79
C ILE A 10 7.00 12.01 -2.18
N ILE A 11 8.01 11.28 -2.67
CA ILE A 11 8.41 9.98 -2.09
C ILE A 11 8.79 10.14 -0.62
N VAL A 12 9.58 11.18 -0.30
CA VAL A 12 9.99 11.47 1.09
C VAL A 12 8.78 11.85 1.94
N LEU A 13 7.91 12.72 1.44
CA LEU A 13 6.69 13.13 2.14
C LEU A 13 5.76 11.95 2.41
N LEU A 14 5.54 11.06 1.44
CA LEU A 14 4.75 9.85 1.63
C LEU A 14 5.36 8.94 2.70
N GLY A 15 6.69 8.76 2.70
CA GLY A 15 7.37 8.00 3.75
C GLY A 15 7.15 8.58 5.16
N ILE A 16 7.19 9.92 5.28
CA ILE A 16 6.89 10.63 6.53
C ILE A 16 5.43 10.44 6.93
N GLU A 17 4.50 10.63 6.00
CA GLU A 17 3.06 10.43 6.21
C GLU A 17 2.75 9.02 6.68
N PHE A 18 3.35 7.97 6.09
CA PHE A 18 3.19 6.60 6.56
C PHE A 18 3.69 6.44 8.01
N GLY A 19 4.83 7.06 8.36
CA GLY A 19 5.31 7.10 9.74
C GLY A 19 4.34 7.79 10.71
N ILE A 20 3.73 8.90 10.29
CA ILE A 20 2.78 9.69 11.07
C ILE A 20 1.48 8.91 11.28
N PHE A 21 0.84 8.44 10.21
CA PHE A 21 -0.39 7.65 10.26
C PHE A 21 -0.22 6.40 11.12
N GLY A 22 0.90 5.69 10.97
CA GLY A 22 1.21 4.51 11.78
C GLY A 22 1.39 4.84 13.26
N THR A 23 2.06 5.95 13.57
CA THR A 23 2.26 6.42 14.95
C THR A 23 0.95 6.87 15.59
N GLY A 24 0.11 7.62 14.86
CA GLY A 24 -1.21 8.04 15.31
C GLY A 24 -2.11 6.86 15.61
N PHE A 25 -2.17 5.89 14.69
CA PHE A 25 -2.95 4.67 14.90
C PHE A 25 -2.46 3.89 16.12
N CYS A 26 -1.14 3.70 16.27
CA CYS A 26 -0.59 3.04 17.46
C CYS A 26 -0.92 3.79 18.75
N LYS A 27 -0.95 5.13 18.72
CA LYS A 27 -1.30 5.94 19.89
C LYS A 27 -2.77 5.76 20.29
N ILE A 28 -3.69 5.83 19.32
CA ILE A 28 -5.14 5.69 19.54
C ILE A 28 -5.45 4.31 20.12
N PHE A 29 -4.90 3.25 19.53
CA PHE A 29 -5.18 1.86 19.92
C PHE A 29 -4.21 1.29 20.96
N ARG A 30 -3.27 2.12 21.47
CA ARG A 30 -2.26 1.77 22.47
C ARG A 30 -1.41 0.55 22.07
N LEU A 31 -1.00 0.49 20.80
CA LEU A 31 -0.24 -0.61 20.21
C LEU A 31 1.27 -0.40 20.39
N ARG A 32 2.01 -1.49 20.65
CA ARG A 32 3.47 -1.46 20.79
C ARG A 32 4.15 -2.18 19.64
N LEU A 33 4.39 -1.44 18.57
CA LEU A 33 5.10 -1.89 17.37
C LEU A 33 6.48 -1.25 17.24
N SER A 34 7.42 -1.93 16.58
CA SER A 34 8.73 -1.38 16.20
C SER A 34 8.60 -0.29 15.13
N ALA A 35 9.67 0.47 14.87
CA ALA A 35 9.65 1.57 13.90
C ALA A 35 9.26 1.11 12.47
N CYS A 36 9.80 -0.03 12.02
CA CYS A 36 9.48 -0.61 10.72
C CYS A 36 8.02 -1.07 10.64
N GLU A 37 7.53 -1.75 11.68
CA GLU A 37 6.13 -2.19 11.77
C GLU A 37 5.15 -1.01 11.86
N LYS A 38 5.50 0.06 12.58
CA LYS A 38 4.70 1.29 12.63
C LYS A 38 4.56 1.90 11.24
N THR A 39 5.66 1.99 10.49
CA THR A 39 5.65 2.54 9.13
C THR A 39 4.86 1.66 8.17
N LEU A 40 5.03 0.33 8.27
CA LEU A 40 4.25 -0.64 7.50
C LEU A 40 2.74 -0.52 7.80
N LEU A 41 2.37 -0.50 9.07
CA LEU A 41 0.99 -0.30 9.50
C LEU A 41 0.43 1.02 8.97
N GLY A 42 1.23 2.09 9.06
CA GLY A 42 0.84 3.42 8.62
C GLY A 42 0.58 3.53 7.13
N PHE A 43 1.32 2.81 6.28
CA PHE A 43 1.03 2.69 4.85
C PHE A 43 -0.39 2.13 4.61
N PHE A 44 -0.75 1.04 5.28
CA PHE A 44 -2.09 0.48 5.14
C PHE A 44 -3.17 1.38 5.75
N VAL A 45 -2.93 1.96 6.93
CA VAL A 45 -3.89 2.91 7.55
C VAL A 45 -4.12 4.13 6.65
N TYR A 46 -3.07 4.66 6.03
CA TYR A 46 -3.14 5.78 5.08
C TYR A 46 -4.06 5.44 3.89
N PHE A 47 -3.81 4.33 3.20
CA PHE A 47 -4.65 3.94 2.05
C PHE A 47 -6.08 3.58 2.45
N GLY A 48 -6.25 2.97 3.63
CA GLY A 48 -7.56 2.67 4.19
C GLY A 48 -8.37 3.93 4.47
N LEU A 49 -7.77 4.94 5.10
CA LEU A 49 -8.45 6.20 5.38
C LEU A 49 -8.73 6.96 4.08
N PHE A 50 -7.79 6.96 3.14
CA PHE A 50 -8.00 7.56 1.82
C PHE A 50 -9.19 6.93 1.10
N GLN A 51 -9.32 5.60 1.12
CA GLN A 51 -10.49 4.90 0.59
C GLN A 51 -11.79 5.34 1.25
N THR A 52 -11.81 5.45 2.59
CA THR A 52 -13.04 5.85 3.30
C THR A 52 -13.52 7.25 2.92
N ALA A 53 -12.59 8.12 2.51
CA ALA A 53 -12.93 9.43 1.97
C ALA A 53 -13.32 9.36 0.48
N ALA A 54 -12.54 8.64 -0.34
CA ALA A 54 -12.70 8.58 -1.78
C ALA A 54 -13.97 7.84 -2.23
N LEU A 55 -14.25 6.66 -1.65
CA LEU A 55 -15.31 5.78 -2.13
C LEU A 55 -16.70 6.44 -2.11
N PRO A 56 -17.15 7.10 -1.02
CA PRO A 56 -18.42 7.81 -1.03
C PRO A 56 -18.48 8.90 -2.11
N MET A 57 -17.39 9.64 -2.31
CA MET A 57 -17.34 10.72 -3.30
C MET A 57 -17.39 10.19 -4.74
N ILE A 58 -16.72 9.06 -5.01
CA ILE A 58 -16.79 8.36 -6.29
C ILE A 58 -18.23 7.89 -6.57
N LEU A 59 -18.87 7.24 -5.60
CA LEU A 59 -20.24 6.72 -5.75
C LEU A 59 -21.28 7.84 -5.89
N LEU A 60 -21.05 8.98 -5.22
CA LEU A 60 -21.87 10.19 -5.35
C LEU A 60 -21.54 11.01 -6.61
N GLN A 61 -20.51 10.60 -7.36
CA GLN A 61 -20.02 11.29 -8.56
C GLN A 61 -19.72 12.78 -8.30
N ARG A 62 -19.09 13.05 -7.15
CA ARG A 62 -18.65 14.41 -6.80
C ARG A 62 -17.44 14.82 -7.64
N PRO A 63 -17.24 16.13 -7.85
CA PRO A 63 -16.04 16.64 -8.50
C PRO A 63 -14.76 16.18 -7.78
N PHE A 64 -13.70 15.95 -8.54
CA PHE A 64 -12.45 15.40 -8.02
C PHE A 64 -11.74 16.39 -7.06
N HIS A 65 -11.77 17.69 -7.33
CA HIS A 65 -11.16 18.70 -6.46
C HIS A 65 -11.75 18.70 -5.04
N GLU A 66 -13.02 18.31 -4.87
CA GLU A 66 -13.61 18.17 -3.54
C GLU A 66 -12.93 17.04 -2.75
N LEU A 67 -12.58 15.93 -3.41
CA LEU A 67 -11.82 14.85 -2.78
C LEU A 67 -10.40 15.31 -2.41
N VAL A 68 -9.78 16.11 -3.27
CA VAL A 68 -8.45 16.70 -2.98
C VAL A 68 -8.51 17.52 -1.69
N TRP A 69 -9.46 18.44 -1.57
CA TRP A 69 -9.61 19.26 -0.36
C TRP A 69 -9.99 18.47 0.88
N LEU A 70 -10.92 17.51 0.75
CA LEU A 70 -11.29 16.62 1.83
C LEU A 70 -10.07 15.88 2.36
N TRP A 71 -9.26 15.31 1.46
CA TRP A 71 -8.08 14.56 1.87
C TRP A 71 -6.99 15.45 2.50
N ILE A 72 -6.75 16.66 1.96
CA ILE A 72 -5.84 17.62 2.58
C ILE A 72 -6.29 17.94 4.01
N ALA A 73 -7.58 18.20 4.21
CA ALA A 73 -8.14 18.50 5.54
C ALA A 73 -7.99 17.31 6.51
N LEU A 74 -8.29 16.09 6.07
CA LEU A 74 -8.16 14.88 6.87
C LEU A 74 -6.69 14.59 7.22
N ALA A 75 -5.78 14.64 6.24
CA ALA A 75 -4.35 14.45 6.46
C ALA A 75 -3.78 15.52 7.41
N ALA A 76 -4.17 16.79 7.24
CA ALA A 76 -3.79 17.86 8.16
C ALA A 76 -4.29 17.61 9.58
N ALA A 77 -5.54 17.15 9.76
CA ALA A 77 -6.08 16.80 11.07
C ALA A 77 -5.31 15.65 11.74
N VAL A 78 -4.96 14.60 10.99
CA VAL A 78 -4.11 13.49 11.49
C VAL A 78 -2.73 14.00 11.87
N ASN A 79 -2.10 14.82 11.02
CA ASN A 79 -0.79 15.41 11.27
C ASN A 79 -0.78 16.26 12.55
N LEU A 80 -1.76 17.15 12.72
CA LEU A 80 -1.92 17.96 13.92
C LEU A 80 -2.15 17.09 15.16
N PHE A 81 -3.06 16.10 15.07
CA PHE A 81 -3.30 15.18 16.18
C PHE A 81 -2.02 14.45 16.61
N VAL A 82 -1.25 13.89 15.67
CA VAL A 82 -0.01 13.16 15.98
C VAL A 82 1.05 14.10 16.55
N LEU A 83 1.17 15.31 16.02
CA LEU A 83 2.12 16.31 16.54
C LEU A 83 1.84 16.60 18.03
N PHE A 84 0.59 16.88 18.38
CA PHE A 84 0.21 17.21 19.76
C PHE A 84 0.16 15.99 20.70
N ALA A 85 -0.43 14.87 20.25
CA ALA A 85 -0.68 13.71 21.11
C ALA A 85 0.47 12.68 21.13
N ALA A 86 1.32 12.68 20.10
CA ALA A 86 2.33 11.65 19.86
C ALA A 86 3.66 12.18 19.30
N GLY A 87 3.96 13.48 19.38
CA GLY A 87 5.21 14.05 18.87
C GLY A 87 6.47 13.39 19.44
N ARG A 88 6.46 12.99 20.72
CA ARG A 88 7.56 12.21 21.33
C ARG A 88 7.71 10.80 20.75
N GLU A 89 6.63 10.18 20.30
CA GLU A 89 6.67 8.88 19.60
C GLU A 89 7.25 9.02 18.20
N LEU A 90 6.99 10.14 17.51
CA LEU A 90 7.56 10.43 16.19
C LEU A 90 9.09 10.60 16.27
N ILE A 91 9.58 11.33 17.27
CA ILE A 91 11.02 11.44 17.53
C ILE A 91 11.62 10.07 17.85
N ARG A 92 10.91 9.23 18.61
CA ARG A 92 11.35 7.85 18.90
C ARG A 92 11.35 6.96 17.66
N LEU A 93 10.40 7.14 16.74
CA LEU A 93 10.37 6.44 15.46
C LEU A 93 11.61 6.79 14.63
N LEU A 94 11.92 8.08 14.47
CA LEU A 94 13.12 8.55 13.77
C LEU A 94 14.40 8.02 14.42
N ARG A 95 14.55 8.18 15.74
CA ARG A 95 15.69 7.64 16.49
C ARG A 95 15.82 6.12 16.33
N GLY A 96 14.69 5.41 16.26
CA GLY A 96 14.67 3.96 16.03
C GLY A 96 15.28 3.56 14.68
N PHE A 97 14.96 4.31 13.61
CA PHE A 97 15.57 4.09 12.29
C PHE A 97 17.07 4.40 12.30
N PHE A 98 17.48 5.55 12.84
CA PHE A 98 18.89 5.91 12.93
C PHE A 98 19.70 4.92 13.78
N ALA A 99 19.15 4.48 14.91
CA ALA A 99 19.80 3.48 15.75
C ALA A 99 19.94 2.13 15.05
N ALA A 100 18.92 1.68 14.32
CA ALA A 100 19.00 0.45 13.51
C ALA A 100 20.06 0.59 12.41
N ALA A 101 20.05 1.70 11.66
CA ALA A 101 21.05 1.97 10.63
C ALA A 101 22.48 2.00 11.21
N TRP A 102 22.66 2.64 12.38
CA TRP A 102 23.95 2.69 13.06
C TRP A 102 24.43 1.32 13.55
N ARG A 103 23.53 0.47 14.06
CA ARG A 103 23.86 -0.91 14.48
C ARG A 103 24.26 -1.81 13.31
N MET A 104 23.63 -1.59 12.15
CA MET A 104 23.90 -2.33 10.92
C MET A 104 25.03 -1.73 10.08
N LYS A 105 25.64 -0.61 10.52
CA LYS A 105 26.65 0.10 9.74
C LYS A 105 27.72 -0.86 9.21
N GLY A 106 28.04 -0.70 7.94
CA GLY A 106 29.01 -1.55 7.25
C GLY A 106 28.64 -1.80 5.79
N LEU A 107 29.51 -2.56 5.13
CA LEU A 107 29.43 -2.83 3.69
C LEU A 107 28.10 -3.47 3.28
N LEU A 108 27.55 -4.37 4.10
CA LEU A 108 26.28 -5.04 3.80
C LEU A 108 25.11 -4.06 3.70
N LEU A 109 25.01 -3.09 4.62
CA LEU A 109 23.94 -2.08 4.59
C LEU A 109 24.08 -1.18 3.37
N ALA A 110 25.29 -0.72 3.08
CA ALA A 110 25.56 0.07 1.89
C ALA A 110 25.22 -0.69 0.60
N ALA A 111 25.60 -1.98 0.51
CA ALA A 111 25.31 -2.83 -0.64
C ALA A 111 23.81 -3.05 -0.84
N VAL A 112 23.04 -3.33 0.22
CA VAL A 112 21.58 -3.52 0.11
C VAL A 112 20.88 -2.21 -0.23
N ILE A 113 21.25 -1.09 0.39
CA ILE A 113 20.69 0.22 0.03
C ILE A 113 20.98 0.53 -1.43
N PHE A 114 22.23 0.35 -1.88
CA PHE A 114 22.60 0.54 -3.27
C PHE A 114 21.79 -0.34 -4.21
N LEU A 115 21.62 -1.63 -3.88
CA LEU A 115 20.84 -2.57 -4.68
C LEU A 115 19.36 -2.15 -4.78
N VAL A 116 18.74 -1.75 -3.67
CA VAL A 116 17.35 -1.26 -3.66
C VAL A 116 17.22 0.01 -4.51
N LEU A 117 18.15 0.97 -4.36
CA LEU A 117 18.15 2.20 -5.16
C LEU A 117 18.42 1.93 -6.64
N PHE A 118 19.29 0.97 -6.95
CA PHE A 118 19.53 0.49 -8.32
C PHE A 118 18.25 -0.08 -8.91
N VAL A 119 17.48 -0.87 -8.16
CA VAL A 119 16.20 -1.40 -8.63
C VAL A 119 15.16 -0.29 -8.84
N CYS A 120 15.09 0.71 -7.94
CA CYS A 120 14.23 1.90 -8.16
C CYS A 120 14.63 2.65 -9.45
N TRP A 121 15.93 2.86 -9.67
CA TRP A 121 16.43 3.47 -10.90
C TRP A 121 16.13 2.63 -12.14
N PHE A 122 16.39 1.33 -12.08
CA PHE A 122 16.15 0.37 -13.16
C PHE A 122 14.67 0.38 -13.57
N GLN A 123 13.76 0.27 -12.60
CA GLN A 123 12.32 0.34 -12.85
C GLN A 123 11.90 1.69 -13.46
N GLY A 124 12.46 2.79 -12.98
CA GLY A 124 12.18 4.13 -13.51
C GLY A 124 12.67 4.35 -14.95
N THR A 125 13.67 3.60 -15.42
CA THR A 125 14.20 3.70 -16.79
C THR A 125 13.50 2.78 -17.78
N GLN A 126 12.81 1.73 -17.32
CA GLN A 126 12.05 0.82 -18.20
C GLN A 126 10.97 1.57 -18.98
N GLN A 127 10.82 1.26 -20.28
CA GLN A 127 9.85 1.91 -21.17
C GLN A 127 8.60 1.07 -21.46
N TYR A 128 8.32 0.09 -20.59
CA TYR A 128 7.12 -0.72 -20.74
C TYR A 128 5.86 0.15 -20.68
N MET A 129 4.97 -0.04 -21.65
CA MET A 129 3.64 0.58 -21.71
C MET A 129 2.65 -0.49 -22.19
N GLY A 130 2.05 -1.18 -21.24
CA GLY A 130 1.01 -2.18 -21.51
C GLY A 130 -0.39 -1.57 -21.60
N TRP A 131 -1.36 -2.40 -21.97
CA TRP A 131 -2.79 -2.05 -21.92
C TRP A 131 -3.22 -1.62 -20.52
N ASP A 132 -2.87 -2.42 -19.50
CA ASP A 132 -3.13 -2.10 -18.10
C ASP A 132 -2.51 -0.73 -17.74
N THR A 133 -1.22 -0.54 -18.02
CA THR A 133 -0.47 0.69 -17.72
C THR A 133 -1.15 1.92 -18.31
N THR A 134 -1.59 1.82 -19.57
CA THR A 134 -2.26 2.91 -20.28
C THR A 134 -3.57 3.27 -19.60
N ASP A 135 -4.33 2.29 -19.13
CA ASP A 135 -5.58 2.52 -18.40
C ASP A 135 -5.34 3.16 -17.02
N TYR A 136 -4.32 2.72 -16.27
CA TYR A 136 -3.92 3.36 -15.00
C TYR A 136 -3.56 4.82 -15.19
N ILE A 137 -2.61 5.12 -16.08
CA ILE A 137 -2.11 6.48 -16.30
C ILE A 137 -3.19 7.34 -16.95
N GLY A 138 -3.93 6.79 -17.89
CA GLY A 138 -5.04 7.43 -18.57
C GLY A 138 -6.13 7.86 -17.60
N THR A 139 -6.61 6.94 -16.76
CA THR A 139 -7.64 7.24 -15.75
C THR A 139 -7.19 8.34 -14.78
N VAL A 140 -5.92 8.33 -14.36
CA VAL A 140 -5.34 9.37 -13.51
C VAL A 140 -5.35 10.73 -14.23
N ASN A 141 -4.90 10.76 -15.49
CA ASN A 141 -4.83 12.00 -16.26
C ASN A 141 -6.22 12.56 -16.59
N THR A 142 -7.16 11.72 -17.04
CA THR A 142 -8.54 12.15 -17.33
C THR A 142 -9.22 12.66 -16.07
N THR A 143 -8.96 12.05 -14.91
CA THR A 143 -9.49 12.51 -13.63
C THR A 143 -9.04 13.92 -13.28
N VAL A 144 -7.73 14.18 -13.38
CA VAL A 144 -7.16 15.50 -13.07
C VAL A 144 -7.59 16.54 -14.10
N TYR A 145 -7.66 16.17 -15.38
CA TYR A 145 -7.96 17.09 -16.47
C TYR A 145 -9.44 17.50 -16.50
N THR A 146 -10.34 16.55 -16.30
CA THR A 146 -11.80 16.77 -16.39
C THR A 146 -12.44 17.09 -15.04
N ASP A 147 -11.70 16.97 -13.94
CA ASP A 147 -12.20 17.13 -12.57
C ASP A 147 -13.33 16.14 -12.20
N THR A 148 -13.27 14.94 -12.78
CA THR A 148 -14.26 13.88 -12.56
C THR A 148 -13.60 12.56 -12.19
N MET A 149 -14.28 11.69 -11.43
CA MET A 149 -13.71 10.40 -11.01
C MET A 149 -14.38 9.25 -11.76
N TYR A 150 -13.61 8.52 -12.57
CA TYR A 150 -14.05 7.34 -13.35
C TYR A 150 -15.22 7.59 -14.33
N ILE A 151 -15.47 8.85 -14.71
CA ILE A 151 -16.47 9.21 -15.73
C ILE A 151 -15.95 8.93 -17.14
N TYR A 152 -14.66 9.15 -17.37
CA TYR A 152 -14.01 8.91 -18.66
C TYR A 152 -13.12 7.67 -18.58
N GLU A 153 -13.19 6.83 -19.61
CA GLU A 153 -12.32 5.67 -19.75
C GLU A 153 -10.86 6.11 -19.91
N GLY A 154 -9.94 5.45 -19.20
CA GLY A 154 -8.53 5.84 -19.21
C GLY A 154 -7.84 5.60 -20.55
N ASN A 155 -8.18 4.51 -21.23
CA ASN A 155 -7.55 4.13 -22.50
C ASN A 155 -8.07 4.90 -23.72
N SER A 156 -9.35 5.25 -23.76
CA SER A 156 -10.03 5.85 -24.92
C SER A 156 -10.35 7.33 -24.73
N GLY A 157 -10.46 7.79 -23.49
CA GLY A 157 -10.95 9.14 -23.15
C GLY A 157 -12.45 9.33 -23.42
N VAL A 158 -13.16 8.27 -23.80
CA VAL A 158 -14.60 8.31 -24.04
C VAL A 158 -15.33 8.35 -22.70
N GLN A 159 -16.41 9.13 -22.62
CA GLN A 159 -17.28 9.14 -21.46
C GLN A 159 -17.97 7.78 -21.34
N ALA A 160 -17.80 7.12 -20.19
CA ALA A 160 -18.46 5.86 -19.90
C ALA A 160 -19.95 6.10 -19.62
N GLU A 161 -20.77 5.09 -19.93
CA GLU A 161 -22.20 5.10 -19.60
C GLU A 161 -22.44 4.72 -18.12
N PHE A 162 -21.59 3.84 -17.60
CA PHE A 162 -21.69 3.31 -16.24
C PHE A 162 -20.35 3.39 -15.52
N LEU A 163 -20.41 3.60 -14.20
CA LEU A 163 -19.25 3.57 -13.34
C LEU A 163 -18.63 2.16 -13.32
N ASN A 164 -17.38 2.05 -13.75
CA ASN A 164 -16.67 0.78 -13.76
C ASN A 164 -16.23 0.38 -12.34
N LEU A 165 -17.12 -0.30 -11.61
CA LEU A 165 -16.89 -0.75 -10.23
C LEU A 165 -15.70 -1.70 -10.07
N ARG A 166 -15.23 -2.33 -11.16
CA ARG A 166 -13.97 -3.10 -11.12
C ARG A 166 -12.77 -2.22 -10.74
N TYR A 167 -12.78 -0.95 -11.11
CA TYR A 167 -11.67 -0.03 -10.85
C TYR A 167 -12.04 1.03 -9.81
N ALA A 168 -13.29 1.49 -9.80
CA ALA A 168 -13.80 2.51 -8.88
C ALA A 168 -13.80 2.07 -7.40
N LEU A 169 -13.75 0.76 -7.13
CA LEU A 169 -13.64 0.24 -5.77
C LEU A 169 -12.23 0.33 -5.17
N SER A 170 -11.21 0.66 -5.97
CA SER A 170 -9.84 0.85 -5.49
C SER A 170 -9.43 2.31 -5.55
N ALA A 171 -9.10 2.89 -4.40
CA ALA A 171 -8.64 4.27 -4.32
C ALA A 171 -7.22 4.49 -4.88
N PHE A 172 -6.53 3.47 -5.37
CA PHE A 172 -5.18 3.58 -5.94
C PHE A 172 -5.10 4.64 -7.06
N TYR A 173 -6.07 4.66 -7.97
CA TYR A 173 -6.09 5.61 -9.09
C TYR A 173 -6.35 7.03 -8.58
N MET A 174 -7.33 7.21 -7.71
CA MET A 174 -7.64 8.54 -7.15
C MET A 174 -6.53 9.06 -6.24
N HIS A 175 -5.77 8.17 -5.60
CA HIS A 175 -4.59 8.54 -4.83
C HIS A 175 -3.49 9.07 -5.74
N SER A 176 -3.21 8.39 -6.86
CA SER A 176 -2.30 8.88 -7.88
C SER A 176 -2.77 10.22 -8.47
N ALA A 177 -4.06 10.38 -8.77
CA ALA A 177 -4.63 11.64 -9.24
C ALA A 177 -4.47 12.77 -8.20
N PHE A 178 -4.69 12.47 -6.92
CA PHE A 178 -4.47 13.40 -5.81
C PHE A 178 -3.02 13.91 -5.79
N LEU A 179 -2.05 12.99 -5.91
CA LEU A 179 -0.63 13.36 -5.97
C LEU A 179 -0.31 14.21 -7.20
N CYS A 180 -0.89 13.89 -8.35
CA CYS A 180 -0.74 14.70 -9.57
C CYS A 180 -1.26 16.13 -9.36
N SER A 181 -2.44 16.27 -8.77
CA SER A 181 -3.11 17.54 -8.51
C SER A 181 -2.31 18.43 -7.56
N VAL A 182 -1.85 17.88 -6.43
CA VAL A 182 -1.13 18.67 -5.42
C VAL A 182 0.30 19.02 -5.88
N ALA A 183 0.95 18.14 -6.63
CA ALA A 183 2.31 18.39 -7.11
C ALA A 183 2.41 19.20 -8.41
N GLY A 184 1.31 19.28 -9.17
CA GLY A 184 1.31 19.78 -10.54
C GLY A 184 2.25 18.97 -11.44
N VAL A 185 2.18 17.64 -11.34
CA VAL A 185 3.01 16.68 -12.08
C VAL A 185 2.10 15.68 -12.78
N GLY A 186 2.39 15.35 -14.05
CA GLY A 186 1.53 14.46 -14.84
C GLY A 186 1.51 13.01 -14.34
N GLY A 187 0.41 12.29 -14.65
CA GLY A 187 0.16 10.91 -14.19
C GLY A 187 1.29 9.95 -14.48
N MET A 188 1.90 10.01 -15.67
CA MET A 188 3.02 9.16 -16.03
C MET A 188 4.21 9.30 -15.08
N MET A 189 4.53 10.55 -14.69
CA MET A 189 5.66 10.83 -13.80
C MET A 189 5.37 10.37 -12.37
N ILE A 190 4.17 10.63 -11.86
CA ILE A 190 3.73 10.17 -10.53
C ILE A 190 3.71 8.64 -10.48
N GLN A 191 3.04 7.98 -11.43
CA GLN A 191 2.94 6.53 -11.45
C GLN A 191 4.34 5.90 -11.50
N LYS A 192 5.13 6.26 -12.52
CA LYS A 192 6.41 5.59 -12.79
C LYS A 192 7.47 5.86 -11.74
N TYR A 193 7.63 7.12 -11.32
CA TYR A 193 8.74 7.51 -10.44
C TYR A 193 8.35 7.55 -8.97
N VAL A 194 7.11 7.92 -8.62
CA VAL A 194 6.67 7.95 -7.23
C VAL A 194 6.12 6.59 -6.82
N LEU A 195 5.03 6.12 -7.42
CA LEU A 195 4.37 4.88 -6.98
C LEU A 195 5.24 3.65 -7.21
N GLY A 196 5.93 3.58 -8.36
CA GLY A 196 6.91 2.51 -8.64
C GLY A 196 8.00 2.43 -7.57
N THR A 197 8.62 3.56 -7.22
CA THR A 197 9.63 3.64 -6.15
C THR A 197 9.04 3.28 -4.78
N VAL A 198 7.85 3.79 -4.45
CA VAL A 198 7.16 3.48 -3.18
C VAL A 198 6.90 1.98 -3.07
N CYS A 199 6.47 1.32 -4.15
CA CYS A 199 6.26 -0.12 -4.18
C CYS A 199 7.53 -0.88 -3.79
N ILE A 200 8.67 -0.53 -4.41
CA ILE A 200 9.98 -1.16 -4.17
C ILE A 200 10.46 -0.90 -2.74
N LEU A 201 10.35 0.34 -2.24
CA LEU A 201 10.76 0.70 -0.87
C LEU A 201 9.90 -0.01 0.18
N MET A 202 8.58 -0.11 -0.05
CA MET A 202 7.68 -0.85 0.82
C MET A 202 7.97 -2.35 0.81
N HIS A 203 8.28 -2.91 -0.36
CA HIS A 203 8.71 -4.31 -0.48
C HIS A 203 9.98 -4.57 0.34
N ALA A 204 11.01 -3.73 0.20
CA ALA A 204 12.24 -3.81 0.99
C ALA A 204 11.98 -3.70 2.50
N LEU A 205 11.11 -2.76 2.91
CA LEU A 205 10.72 -2.58 4.31
C LEU A 205 10.03 -3.85 4.87
N ILE A 206 9.11 -4.45 4.11
CA ILE A 206 8.40 -5.67 4.51
C ILE A 206 9.37 -6.83 4.66
N LEU A 207 10.24 -7.06 3.66
CA LEU A 207 11.25 -8.12 3.72
C LEU A 207 12.17 -7.95 4.92
N PHE A 208 12.67 -6.74 5.16
CA PHE A 208 13.53 -6.48 6.31
C PHE A 208 12.80 -6.72 7.63
N THR A 209 11.54 -6.28 7.73
CA THR A 209 10.73 -6.46 8.94
C THR A 209 10.41 -7.95 9.20
N MET A 210 10.10 -8.69 8.14
CA MET A 210 9.87 -10.13 8.17
C MET A 210 11.14 -10.89 8.55
N GLY A 211 12.28 -10.56 7.93
CA GLY A 211 13.58 -11.15 8.25
C GLY A 211 13.99 -10.89 9.69
N LYS A 212 13.77 -9.68 10.22
CA LYS A 212 14.04 -9.37 11.63
C LYS A 212 13.22 -10.25 12.57
N ARG A 213 12.02 -10.65 12.18
CA ARG A 213 11.19 -11.52 12.98
C ARG A 213 11.64 -12.98 12.90
N LEU A 214 11.88 -13.48 11.68
CA LEU A 214 12.36 -14.85 11.43
C LEU A 214 13.73 -15.15 12.05
N PHE A 215 14.67 -14.19 12.01
CA PHE A 215 16.04 -14.36 12.53
C PHE A 215 16.21 -13.80 13.95
N THR A 216 15.18 -13.89 14.80
CA THR A 216 15.28 -13.56 16.24
C THR A 216 15.83 -12.15 16.52
N LYS A 217 15.46 -11.17 15.67
CA LYS A 217 15.90 -9.76 15.69
C LYS A 217 17.37 -9.53 15.33
N ASP A 218 18.02 -10.50 14.69
CA ASP A 218 19.31 -10.32 14.02
C ASP A 218 19.14 -9.47 12.75
N GLU A 219 19.49 -8.19 12.89
CA GLU A 219 19.32 -7.20 11.83
C GLU A 219 20.25 -7.47 10.63
N LYS A 220 21.41 -8.10 10.83
CA LYS A 220 22.34 -8.41 9.74
C LYS A 220 21.80 -9.55 8.87
N LYS A 221 21.24 -10.59 9.49
CA LYS A 221 20.59 -11.69 8.75
C LYS A 221 19.33 -11.22 8.03
N ALA A 222 18.52 -10.37 8.66
CA ALA A 222 17.37 -9.75 8.03
C ALA A 222 17.74 -8.91 6.80
N LEU A 223 18.82 -8.14 6.92
CA LEU A 223 19.36 -7.32 5.84
C LEU A 223 19.93 -8.19 4.72
N PHE A 224 20.67 -9.25 5.05
CA PHE A 224 21.16 -10.21 4.07
C PHE A 224 20.02 -10.90 3.31
N MET A 225 18.96 -11.34 4.01
CA MET A 225 17.76 -11.90 3.39
C MET A 225 17.11 -10.90 2.41
N THR A 226 17.00 -9.63 2.83
CA THR A 226 16.45 -8.57 1.99
C THR A 226 17.28 -8.40 0.72
N GLY A 227 18.61 -8.30 0.85
CA GLY A 227 19.52 -8.22 -0.30
C GLY A 227 19.44 -9.43 -1.22
N LEU A 228 19.39 -10.64 -0.66
CA LEU A 228 19.29 -11.89 -1.41
C LEU A 228 18.01 -11.93 -2.25
N VAL A 229 16.86 -11.56 -1.68
CA VAL A 229 15.58 -11.52 -2.42
C VAL A 229 15.64 -10.50 -3.56
N PHE A 230 16.25 -9.33 -3.34
CA PHE A 230 16.45 -8.35 -4.42
C PHE A 230 17.38 -8.87 -5.53
N VAL A 231 18.42 -9.63 -5.20
CA VAL A 231 19.25 -10.32 -6.22
C VAL A 231 18.43 -11.35 -6.97
N MET A 232 17.59 -12.15 -6.28
CA MET A 232 16.70 -13.13 -6.91
C MET A 232 15.70 -12.47 -7.86
N HIS A 233 15.22 -11.27 -7.54
CA HIS A 233 14.34 -10.53 -8.44
C HIS A 233 14.98 -10.24 -9.80
N LEU A 234 16.30 -10.02 -9.87
CA LEU A 234 17.00 -9.76 -11.13
C LEU A 234 17.05 -10.97 -12.08
N GLY A 235 16.82 -12.19 -11.57
CA GLY A 235 16.88 -13.44 -12.34
C GLY A 235 15.56 -13.88 -13.00
N PHE A 236 14.61 -12.98 -13.23
CA PHE A 236 13.29 -13.34 -13.74
C PHE A 236 13.27 -13.60 -15.25
N GLN A 237 12.47 -14.59 -15.67
CA GLN A 237 12.40 -15.04 -17.08
C GLN A 237 11.01 -14.86 -17.72
N THR A 238 9.99 -14.47 -16.95
CA THR A 238 8.60 -14.37 -17.44
C THR A 238 7.92 -13.06 -17.04
N MET A 239 7.09 -12.55 -17.94
CA MET A 239 6.30 -11.32 -17.81
C MET A 239 5.11 -11.41 -16.83
N TYR A 240 4.93 -12.58 -16.20
CA TYR A 240 3.87 -12.81 -15.21
C TYR A 240 4.42 -13.18 -13.81
N SER A 241 5.70 -12.90 -13.55
CA SER A 241 6.34 -13.15 -12.26
C SER A 241 6.20 -11.96 -11.31
N ALA A 242 6.27 -12.21 -9.99
CA ALA A 242 6.33 -11.14 -9.00
C ALA A 242 7.52 -10.18 -9.24
N SER A 243 8.63 -10.71 -9.76
CA SER A 243 9.80 -9.94 -10.17
C SER A 243 9.55 -9.01 -11.35
N ASP A 244 8.85 -9.46 -12.40
CA ASP A 244 8.45 -8.58 -13.51
C ASP A 244 7.57 -7.44 -13.01
N PHE A 245 6.60 -7.79 -12.16
CA PHE A 245 5.74 -6.81 -11.51
C PHE A 245 6.49 -5.82 -10.61
N LEU A 246 7.66 -6.18 -10.06
CA LEU A 246 8.50 -5.29 -9.25
C LEU A 246 9.49 -4.47 -10.09
N LEU A 247 10.06 -5.06 -11.13
CA LEU A 247 11.18 -4.46 -11.87
C LEU A 247 10.71 -3.64 -13.07
N ILE A 248 9.55 -3.98 -13.65
CA ILE A 248 9.03 -3.34 -14.85
C ILE A 248 7.72 -2.60 -14.54
N ARG A 249 6.82 -3.23 -13.78
CA ARG A 249 5.43 -2.79 -13.60
C ARG A 249 5.07 -2.38 -12.17
N ALA A 250 6.06 -1.98 -11.36
CA ALA A 250 5.87 -1.65 -9.93
C ALA A 250 4.85 -0.54 -9.68
N TYR A 251 4.66 0.31 -10.69
CA TYR A 251 3.74 1.43 -10.65
C TYR A 251 2.29 1.04 -10.95
N GLU A 252 1.98 -0.21 -11.25
CA GLU A 252 0.61 -0.70 -11.39
C GLU A 252 0.08 -1.25 -10.05
N ALA A 253 -1.24 -1.17 -9.82
CA ALA A 253 -1.84 -1.73 -8.61
C ALA A 253 -1.59 -3.25 -8.47
N LYS A 254 -1.44 -3.98 -9.58
CA LYS A 254 -1.07 -5.40 -9.58
C LYS A 254 0.33 -5.63 -9.01
N GLY A 255 1.26 -4.72 -9.30
CA GLY A 255 2.60 -4.71 -8.73
C GLY A 255 2.59 -4.56 -7.22
N PHE A 256 1.78 -3.64 -6.70
CA PHE A 256 1.55 -3.49 -5.26
C PHE A 256 0.90 -4.73 -4.63
N CYS A 257 -0.03 -5.40 -5.32
CA CYS A 257 -0.62 -6.64 -4.81
C CYS A 257 0.45 -7.72 -4.60
N ALA A 258 1.25 -7.97 -5.63
CA ALA A 258 2.26 -9.03 -5.63
C ALA A 258 3.40 -8.75 -4.64
N ASN A 259 3.85 -7.50 -4.55
CA ASN A 259 5.09 -7.18 -3.83
C ASN A 259 4.87 -6.42 -2.51
N VAL A 260 3.69 -5.87 -2.25
CA VAL A 260 3.41 -5.16 -0.99
C VAL A 260 2.30 -5.86 -0.19
N VAL A 261 1.12 -6.02 -0.78
CA VAL A 261 -0.05 -6.53 -0.06
C VAL A 261 0.14 -8.00 0.36
N ILE A 262 0.50 -8.88 -0.58
CA ILE A 262 0.70 -10.31 -0.28
C ILE A 262 1.85 -10.51 0.72
N PRO A 263 3.06 -9.93 0.54
CA PRO A 263 4.14 -10.06 1.53
C PRO A 263 3.79 -9.48 2.91
N ALA A 264 3.09 -8.35 2.97
CA ALA A 264 2.62 -7.79 4.23
C ALA A 264 1.59 -8.70 4.92
N MET A 265 0.73 -9.36 4.15
CA MET A 265 -0.22 -10.33 4.68
C MET A 265 0.51 -11.55 5.26
N PHE A 266 1.52 -12.08 4.56
CA PHE A 266 2.38 -13.14 5.12
C PHE A 266 3.08 -12.70 6.40
N TYR A 267 3.58 -11.46 6.44
CA TYR A 267 4.18 -10.91 7.66
C TYR A 267 3.17 -10.82 8.81
N ALA A 268 1.95 -10.34 8.54
CA ALA A 268 0.89 -10.25 9.54
C ALA A 268 0.45 -11.63 10.04
N ILE A 269 0.38 -12.64 9.16
CA ILE A 269 0.11 -14.04 9.51
C ILE A 269 1.23 -14.61 10.38
N LEU A 270 2.49 -14.36 10.05
CA LEU A 270 3.64 -14.77 10.86
C LEU A 270 3.53 -14.20 12.28
N CYS A 271 3.24 -12.90 12.41
CA CYS A 271 3.03 -12.26 13.71
C CYS A 271 1.88 -12.93 14.48
N PHE A 272 0.76 -13.19 13.79
CA PHE A 272 -0.40 -13.84 14.36
C PHE A 272 -0.10 -15.25 14.88
N TRP A 273 0.60 -16.09 14.11
CA TRP A 273 0.94 -17.45 14.52
C TRP A 273 1.91 -17.48 15.71
N GLU A 274 2.85 -16.54 15.80
CA GLU A 274 3.74 -16.43 16.96
C GLU A 274 2.98 -16.10 18.24
N GLN A 275 2.14 -15.06 18.23
CA GLN A 275 1.48 -14.55 19.44
C GLN A 275 0.08 -14.03 19.12
N GLN A 276 -0.86 -14.95 18.92
CA GLN A 276 -2.26 -14.67 18.56
C GLN A 276 -3.05 -13.86 19.60
N GLU A 277 -2.55 -13.72 20.83
CA GLU A 277 -3.26 -12.96 21.87
C GLU A 277 -3.01 -11.46 21.79
N LYS A 278 -1.90 -11.06 21.16
CA LYS A 278 -1.49 -9.66 21.05
C LYS A 278 -2.40 -8.87 20.14
N ARG A 279 -2.85 -7.72 20.64
CA ARG A 279 -3.76 -6.81 19.91
C ARG A 279 -3.08 -6.20 18.69
N GLU A 280 -1.77 -5.99 18.77
CA GLU A 280 -0.95 -5.44 17.69
C GLU A 280 -0.99 -6.30 16.43
N HIS A 281 -0.98 -7.62 16.58
CA HIS A 281 -0.97 -8.54 15.45
C HIS A 281 -2.34 -8.58 14.75
N TRP A 282 -3.43 -8.52 15.53
CA TRP A 282 -4.77 -8.38 14.97
C TRP A 282 -5.01 -7.03 14.33
N ALA A 283 -4.48 -5.95 14.91
CA ALA A 283 -4.55 -4.62 14.33
C ALA A 283 -3.83 -4.56 12.98
N LEU A 284 -2.66 -5.22 12.87
CA LEU A 284 -1.93 -5.33 11.61
C LEU A 284 -2.69 -6.17 10.57
N LEU A 285 -3.22 -7.34 10.96
CA LEU A 285 -4.05 -8.18 10.08
C LEU A 285 -5.27 -7.41 9.58
N PHE A 286 -5.97 -6.70 10.46
CA PHE A 286 -7.11 -5.88 10.10
C PHE A 286 -6.71 -4.76 9.14
N ALA A 287 -5.65 -4.01 9.42
CA ALA A 287 -5.22 -2.91 8.56
C ALA A 287 -4.82 -3.41 7.16
N VAL A 288 -4.06 -4.50 7.06
CA VAL A 288 -3.72 -5.11 5.76
C VAL A 288 -4.97 -5.58 5.02
N SER A 289 -5.91 -6.22 5.73
CA SER A 289 -7.16 -6.70 5.13
C SER A 289 -8.10 -5.57 4.72
N PHE A 290 -8.18 -4.49 5.49
CA PHE A 290 -9.02 -3.34 5.21
C PHE A 290 -8.54 -2.58 3.98
N SER A 291 -7.22 -2.47 3.82
CA SER A 291 -6.59 -1.62 2.81
C SER A 291 -6.08 -2.38 1.59
N SER A 292 -6.16 -3.71 1.59
CA SER A 292 -5.75 -4.55 0.45
C SER A 292 -6.46 -4.18 -0.84
N VAL A 293 -7.81 -4.11 -0.82
CA VAL A 293 -8.63 -3.75 -1.98
C VAL A 293 -8.39 -2.31 -2.44
N PRO A 294 -8.37 -1.31 -1.53
CA PRO A 294 -7.97 0.05 -1.87
C PRO A 294 -6.67 0.15 -2.65
N ILE A 295 -5.64 -0.59 -2.21
CA ILE A 295 -4.33 -0.62 -2.87
C ILE A 295 -4.39 -1.39 -4.19
N SER A 296 -5.13 -2.51 -4.24
CA SER A 296 -5.25 -3.32 -5.44
C SER A 296 -6.46 -4.24 -5.43
N MET A 297 -7.31 -4.11 -6.45
CA MET A 297 -8.46 -5.01 -6.67
C MET A 297 -8.06 -6.47 -6.87
N SER A 298 -6.82 -6.76 -7.31
CA SER A 298 -6.32 -8.14 -7.41
C SER A 298 -6.27 -8.87 -6.07
N SER A 299 -6.22 -8.13 -4.96
CA SER A 299 -6.19 -8.69 -3.62
C SER A 299 -7.57 -9.14 -3.10
N LEU A 300 -8.65 -8.79 -3.80
CA LEU A 300 -10.05 -8.97 -3.38
C LEU A 300 -10.37 -10.38 -2.87
N VAL A 301 -9.85 -11.41 -3.55
CA VAL A 301 -10.04 -12.81 -3.16
C VAL A 301 -8.81 -13.36 -2.45
N ILE A 302 -7.61 -12.93 -2.86
CA ILE A 302 -6.33 -13.49 -2.37
C ILE A 302 -6.16 -13.23 -0.87
N VAL A 303 -6.38 -12.00 -0.40
CA VAL A 303 -6.18 -11.63 1.00
C VAL A 303 -7.17 -12.33 1.95
N PRO A 304 -8.50 -12.30 1.72
CA PRO A 304 -9.40 -13.05 2.58
C PRO A 304 -9.17 -14.56 2.52
N ALA A 305 -8.78 -15.13 1.38
CA ALA A 305 -8.42 -16.54 1.30
C ALA A 305 -7.19 -16.88 2.16
N LEU A 306 -6.10 -16.10 2.07
CA LEU A 306 -4.91 -16.28 2.90
C LEU A 306 -5.24 -16.14 4.39
N LEU A 307 -6.04 -15.13 4.76
CA LEU A 307 -6.49 -14.91 6.13
C LEU A 307 -7.27 -16.11 6.66
N VAL A 308 -8.28 -16.56 5.92
CA VAL A 308 -9.15 -17.68 6.33
C VAL A 308 -8.35 -18.97 6.45
N ILE A 309 -7.49 -19.30 5.47
CA ILE A 309 -6.64 -20.49 5.52
C ILE A 309 -5.72 -20.46 6.75
N ALA A 310 -5.05 -19.33 7.00
CA ALA A 310 -4.13 -19.20 8.13
C ALA A 310 -4.83 -19.28 9.50
N VAL A 311 -6.02 -18.69 9.61
CA VAL A 311 -6.83 -18.75 10.83
C VAL A 311 -7.41 -20.14 11.04
N LEU A 312 -7.91 -20.80 9.98
CA LEU A 312 -8.44 -22.16 10.08
C LEU A 312 -7.36 -23.15 10.52
N ALA A 313 -6.16 -23.08 9.92
CA ALA A 313 -5.02 -23.90 10.34
C ALA A 313 -4.72 -23.74 11.84
N GLN A 314 -4.71 -22.50 12.33
CA GLN A 314 -4.51 -22.22 13.76
C GLN A 314 -5.68 -22.72 14.62
N TRP A 315 -6.91 -22.54 14.16
CA TRP A 315 -8.10 -22.99 14.87
C TRP A 315 -8.17 -24.51 14.98
N PHE A 316 -7.78 -25.27 13.96
CA PHE A 316 -7.69 -26.73 14.06
C PHE A 316 -6.72 -27.19 15.14
N THR A 317 -5.67 -26.41 15.41
CA THR A 317 -4.63 -26.72 16.39
C THR A 317 -5.01 -26.28 17.81
N LYS A 318 -5.57 -25.07 17.97
CA LYS A 318 -5.84 -24.46 19.29
C LYS A 318 -7.30 -24.52 19.73
N ARG A 319 -8.24 -24.80 18.81
CA ARG A 319 -9.70 -24.85 19.01
C ARG A 319 -10.31 -23.63 19.72
N ASN A 320 -9.67 -22.46 19.57
CA ASN A 320 -10.14 -21.22 20.20
C ASN A 320 -11.08 -20.44 19.26
N TRP A 321 -12.36 -20.40 19.62
CA TRP A 321 -13.41 -19.71 18.87
C TRP A 321 -13.25 -18.19 18.79
N LYS A 322 -12.54 -17.57 19.75
CA LYS A 322 -12.27 -16.12 19.70
C LYS A 322 -11.45 -15.74 18.46
N ILE A 323 -10.65 -16.65 17.93
CA ILE A 323 -9.84 -16.43 16.73
C ILE A 323 -10.75 -16.33 15.50
N LEU A 324 -11.75 -17.22 15.37
CA LEU A 324 -12.72 -17.18 14.27
C LEU A 324 -13.52 -15.87 14.30
N TRP A 325 -13.95 -15.45 15.50
CA TRP A 325 -14.66 -14.18 15.65
C TRP A 325 -13.83 -12.97 15.23
N ARG A 326 -12.55 -12.90 15.60
CA ARG A 326 -11.65 -11.82 15.17
C ARG A 326 -11.36 -11.88 13.66
N CYS A 327 -11.23 -13.08 13.10
CA CYS A 327 -11.05 -13.29 11.67
C CYS A 327 -12.24 -12.79 10.87
N PHE A 328 -13.48 -13.03 11.35
CA PHE A 328 -14.69 -12.50 10.73
C PHE A 328 -14.57 -10.98 10.55
N TRP A 329 -14.27 -10.24 11.62
CA TRP A 329 -14.10 -8.78 11.54
C TRP A 329 -12.96 -8.31 10.63
N CYS A 330 -11.87 -9.08 10.52
CA CYS A 330 -10.79 -8.78 9.58
C CYS A 330 -11.20 -9.04 8.11
N ALA A 331 -12.06 -10.03 7.87
CA ALA A 331 -12.52 -10.38 6.53
C ALA A 331 -13.70 -9.51 6.04
N VAL A 332 -14.50 -8.93 6.95
CA VAL A 332 -15.68 -8.11 6.63
C VAL A 332 -15.41 -7.05 5.55
N PRO A 333 -14.34 -6.23 5.62
CA PRO A 333 -14.07 -5.24 4.58
C PRO A 333 -13.95 -5.86 3.18
N ASN A 334 -13.18 -6.94 3.03
CA ASN A 334 -13.05 -7.65 1.75
C ASN A 334 -14.37 -8.31 1.32
N GLY A 335 -15.13 -8.86 2.27
CA GLY A 335 -16.44 -9.45 2.01
C GLY A 335 -17.43 -8.45 1.43
N VAL A 336 -17.46 -7.22 1.95
CA VAL A 336 -18.30 -6.14 1.41
C VAL A 336 -17.92 -5.82 -0.03
N TYR A 337 -16.62 -5.64 -0.31
CA TYR A 337 -16.15 -5.40 -1.69
C TYR A 337 -16.48 -6.58 -2.63
N LEU A 338 -16.35 -7.81 -2.14
CA LEU A 338 -16.63 -9.01 -2.93
C LEU A 338 -18.11 -9.10 -3.30
N ILE A 339 -19.00 -8.78 -2.36
CA ILE A 339 -20.45 -8.73 -2.61
C ILE A 339 -20.77 -7.67 -3.67
N ILE A 340 -20.23 -6.46 -3.53
CA ILE A 340 -20.47 -5.37 -4.50
C ILE A 340 -19.95 -5.77 -5.88
N TYR A 341 -18.74 -6.33 -5.96
CA TYR A 341 -18.16 -6.80 -7.21
C TYR A 341 -18.99 -7.95 -7.83
N PHE A 342 -19.49 -8.87 -7.02
CA PHE A 342 -20.36 -9.94 -7.50
C PHE A 342 -21.68 -9.39 -8.05
N LEU A 343 -22.32 -8.47 -7.34
CA LEU A 343 -23.52 -7.78 -7.83
C LEU A 343 -23.24 -7.06 -9.16
N TYR A 344 -22.09 -6.38 -9.27
CA TYR A 344 -21.67 -5.72 -10.50
C TYR A 344 -21.56 -6.70 -11.67
N THR A 345 -20.93 -7.86 -11.47
CA THR A 345 -20.85 -8.92 -12.49
C THR A 345 -22.21 -9.56 -12.84
N LYS A 346 -23.23 -9.37 -12.00
CA LYS A 346 -24.62 -9.80 -12.25
C LYS A 346 -25.49 -8.69 -12.86
N GLY A 347 -24.91 -7.55 -13.24
CA GLY A 347 -25.61 -6.46 -13.92
C GLY A 347 -26.01 -5.29 -13.02
N PHE A 348 -25.59 -5.25 -11.75
CA PHE A 348 -25.72 -4.04 -10.94
C PHE A 348 -24.81 -2.95 -11.49
N GLN A 349 -25.38 -1.88 -12.02
CA GLN A 349 -24.62 -0.77 -12.62
C GLN A 349 -25.05 0.55 -12.00
N ILE A 350 -24.11 1.49 -11.93
CA ILE A 350 -24.38 2.87 -11.50
C ILE A 350 -24.20 3.74 -12.72
N MET A 351 -25.30 4.33 -13.20
CA MET A 351 -25.29 5.22 -14.36
C MET A 351 -24.54 6.51 -14.03
N ILE A 352 -23.72 6.97 -14.97
CA ILE A 352 -23.04 8.26 -14.88
C ILE A 352 -24.06 9.38 -15.13
N LYS A 353 -24.07 10.38 -14.25
CA LYS A 353 -25.03 11.49 -14.22
C LYS A 353 -24.60 12.67 -15.08
#